data_AF-A0A7V2SU07-F1
#
_entry.id   AF-A0A7V2SU07-F1
#
_cell.length_a   1.000
_cell.length_b   1.000
_cell.length_c   1.000
_cell.angle_alpha   90.00
_cell.angle_beta   90.00
_cell.angle_gamma   90.00
#
_symmetry.space_group_name_H-M   'P 1'
#
loop_
_entity.id
_entity.type
_entity.pdbx_description
1 polymer ?
#
loop_
_entity_poly.entity_id
_entity_poly.type
_entity_poly.pdbx_seq_one_letter_code
_entity_poly.pdbx_strand_id
1 'polypeptide(L)' 'MIDAHIHLDDSRFDKNRQKLIKTAQLAGIKQFITPAVAFSGFTKLYEL' A
#
# COMPACT_ATOMS: atom_id res chain seq x y z
N MET A 1 3.91 -8.73 -12.03
CA MET A 1 3.13 -7.50 -12.32
C MET A 1 3.51 -6.44 -11.29
N ILE A 2 3.44 -5.16 -11.64
CA ILE A 2 3.63 -4.05 -10.69
C ILE A 2 2.30 -3.31 -10.62
N ASP A 3 1.81 -3.07 -9.41
CA ASP A 3 0.74 -2.09 -9.21
C ASP A 3 1.37 -0.70 -9.10
N ALA A 4 1.21 0.09 -10.16
CA ALA A 4 1.86 1.38 -10.28
C ALA A 4 1.14 2.51 -9.50
N HIS A 5 -0.07 2.27 -8.97
CA HIS A 5 -0.82 3.26 -8.21
C HIS A 5 -1.86 2.63 -7.29
N ILE A 6 -1.54 2.56 -5.99
CA ILE A 6 -2.48 2.12 -4.96
C ILE A 6 -2.30 2.97 -3.70
N HIS A 7 -3.40 3.31 -3.00
CA HIS A 7 -3.33 4.01 -1.71
C HIS A 7 -3.32 3.00 -0.55
N LEU A 8 -2.19 2.31 -0.32
CA LEU A 8 -2.03 1.39 0.82
C LEU A 8 -2.06 2.10 2.19
N ASP A 9 -1.88 3.42 2.20
CA ASP A 9 -2.00 4.30 3.36
C ASP A 9 -3.44 4.62 3.76
N ASP A 10 -4.42 4.25 2.94
CA ASP A 10 -5.85 4.44 3.23
C ASP A 10 -6.26 3.70 4.52
N SER A 11 -7.06 4.38 5.35
CA SER A 11 -7.49 3.87 6.66
C SER A 11 -8.36 2.62 6.57
N ARG A 12 -9.01 2.38 5.42
CA ARG A 12 -9.76 1.15 5.15
C ARG A 12 -8.87 -0.10 5.23
N PHE A 13 -7.56 0.04 5.04
CA PHE A 13 -6.61 -1.07 5.10
C PHE A 13 -5.90 -1.19 6.45
N ASP A 14 -6.08 -0.28 7.41
CA ASP A 14 -5.31 -0.26 8.67
C ASP A 14 -5.39 -1.59 9.44
N LYS A 15 -6.54 -2.27 9.40
CA LYS A 15 -6.75 -3.55 10.11
C LYS A 15 -6.11 -4.77 9.43
N ASN A 16 -5.89 -4.74 8.13
CA ASN A 16 -5.57 -5.94 7.34
C ASN A 16 -4.53 -5.71 6.23
N ARG A 17 -3.84 -4.56 6.19
CA ARG A 17 -2.86 -4.17 5.17
C ARG A 17 -1.87 -5.28 4.85
N GLN A 18 -1.21 -5.85 5.85
CA GLN A 18 -0.20 -6.88 5.65
C GLN A 18 -0.79 -8.17 5.05
N LYS A 19 -2.03 -8.51 5.41
CA LYS A 19 -2.74 -9.65 4.79
C LYS A 19 -3.06 -9.36 3.33
N LEU A 20 -3.55 -8.16 3.02
CA LEU A 20 -3.86 -7.72 1.66
C LEU A 20 -2.61 -7.76 0.77
N ILE A 21 -1.49 -7.20 1.24
CA ILE A 21 -0.21 -7.19 0.51
C ILE A 21 0.22 -8.63 0.18
N LYS A 22 0.20 -9.54 1.17
CA LYS A 22 0.54 -10.95 0.95
C LYS A 22 -0.38 -11.63 -0.04
N THR A 23 -1.70 -11.41 0.06
CA THR A 23 -2.67 -11.98 -0.89
C THR A 23 -2.44 -11.47 -2.31
N ALA A 24 -2.19 -10.17 -2.48
CA ALA A 24 -1.89 -9.59 -3.79
C ALA A 24 -0.57 -10.12 -4.37
N GLN A 25 0.44 -10.36 -3.53
CA GLN A 25 1.70 -11.00 -3.93
C GLN A 25 1.49 -12.44 -4.42
N LEU A 26 0.67 -13.23 -3.72
CA LEU A 26 0.29 -14.58 -4.14
C LEU A 26 -0.48 -14.59 -5.47
N ALA A 27 -1.20 -13.51 -5.79
CA ALA A 27 -1.87 -13.31 -7.08
C ALA A 27 -0.95 -12.78 -8.20
N GLY A 28 0.34 -12.53 -7.92
CA GLY A 28 1.34 -12.16 -8.93
C GLY A 28 1.73 -10.67 -9.00
N ILE A 29 1.23 -9.84 -8.07
CA ILE A 29 1.73 -8.46 -7.89
C ILE A 29 3.05 -8.50 -7.12
N LYS A 30 4.15 -8.13 -7.76
CA LYS A 30 5.50 -8.20 -7.17
C LYS A 30 5.87 -6.96 -6.38
N GLN A 31 5.33 -5.80 -6.77
CA GLN A 31 5.65 -4.50 -6.20
C GLN A 31 4.44 -3.57 -6.26
N PHE A 32 4.42 -2.59 -5.36
CA PHE A 32 3.38 -1.58 -5.23
C PHE A 32 4.02 -0.20 -5.17
N ILE A 33 3.44 0.77 -5.85
CA ILE A 33 3.79 2.18 -5.70
C ILE A 33 2.63 2.89 -5.01
N THR A 34 2.91 3.44 -3.83
CA THR A 34 1.92 4.16 -3.02
C THR A 34 2.19 5.66 -3.08
N PRO A 35 1.43 6.44 -3.87
CA PRO A 35 1.62 7.87 -3.97
C PRO A 35 1.03 8.59 -2.75
N ALA A 36 1.77 9.56 -2.23
CA ALA A 36 1.28 10.45 -1.20
C ALA A 36 0.21 11.41 -1.75
N VAL A 37 -0.83 11.68 -0.96
CA VAL A 37 -1.89 12.64 -1.30
C VAL A 37 -1.72 14.00 -0.62
N ALA A 38 -1.02 14.05 0.53
CA ALA A 38 -0.76 15.27 1.29
C ALA A 38 0.48 15.09 2.17
N PHE A 39 1.13 16.21 2.51
CA PHE A 39 2.32 16.23 3.38
C PHE A 39 2.10 15.53 4.73
N SER A 40 0.92 15.69 5.32
CA SER A 40 0.56 15.06 6.60
C SER A 40 0.58 13.53 6.57
N GLY A 41 0.54 12.90 5.39
CA GLY A 41 0.61 11.45 5.22
C GLY A 41 2.02 10.88 5.01
N PHE A 42 3.04 11.73 4.84
CA PHE A 42 4.37 11.28 4.43
C PHE A 42 5.01 10.33 5.44
N THR A 43 4.91 10.63 6.74
CA THR A 43 5.44 9.76 7.80
C THR A 43 4.79 8.39 7.77
N LYS A 44 3.46 8.33 7.61
CA LYS A 44 2.71 7.06 7.51
C LYS A 44 3.18 6.21 6.32
N LEU A 45 3.47 6.85 5.19
CA LEU A 45 3.96 6.18 3.99
C LEU A 45 5.40 5.68 4.12
N TYR A 46 6.25 6.42 4.83
CA TYR A 46 7.63 6.01 5.08
C TYR A 46 7.72 4.77 5.98
N GLU A 47 6.77 4.60 6.90
CA GLU A 47 6.70 3.50 7.87
C GLU A 47 5.95 2.25 7.34
N LEU A 48 5.49 2.30 6.08
CA LEU A 48 4.54 1.36 5.49
C LEU A 48 5.23 0.09 4.93
#